data_AF-G8BHC1-F1
#
_entry.id   AF-G8BHC1-F1
#
_cell.length_a   1.000
_cell.length_b   1.000
_cell.length_c   1.000
_cell.angle_alpha   90.00
_cell.angle_beta   90.00
_cell.angle_gamma   90.00
#
_symmetry.space_group_name_H-M   'P 1'
#
loop_
_entity.id
_entity.type
_entity.pdbx_description
1 polymer ?
#
loop_
_entity_poly.entity_id
_entity_poly.type
_entity_poly.pdbx_seq_one_letter_code
_entity_poly.pdbx_strand_id
1 'polypeptide(L)'
;MQMLYELLAFAIASSYVFAIYFRQPSDLKSKDRNDISVIRYRLQRVTLLCVGLVILVPLLVPRTFKDNIRQIGIIPSLTKSGSISTDFINIVYSLCFINILFASSIFQIFVEGYQSTIQNVFTTPMIYNFRDYIFAPITEELIYRGLVLLVVSKSCPNFIKYTPYLFGIAHFHHALQLYRKQTSNLSCIAVSTLFQFTYTSIFGYLANWIYFTTDFNLWCPILVHSFCNFYGFPTLTIDSKRPVVHAVYYLLVIGGIWHTYLEIAR
;
A
#
# COMPACT_ATOMS: atom_id res chain seq x y z
N MET A 1 8.79 21.55 -18.96
CA MET A 1 8.83 20.08 -19.07
C MET A 1 8.77 19.43 -17.70
N GLN A 2 9.72 19.64 -16.79
CA GLN A 2 9.73 19.01 -15.46
C GLN A 2 8.43 19.27 -14.65
N MET A 3 8.04 20.54 -14.52
CA MET A 3 6.79 20.95 -13.85
C MET A 3 5.53 20.24 -14.40
N LEU A 4 5.49 19.92 -15.69
CA LEU A 4 4.36 19.21 -16.30
C LEU A 4 4.24 17.77 -15.76
N TYR A 5 5.35 17.05 -15.65
CA TYR A 5 5.36 15.68 -15.15
C TYR A 5 5.15 15.62 -13.64
N GLU A 6 5.61 16.63 -12.89
CA GLU A 6 5.28 16.79 -11.47
C GLU A 6 3.76 16.97 -11.29
N LEU A 7 3.14 17.88 -12.06
CA LEU A 7 1.69 18.07 -12.06
C LEU A 7 0.93 16.81 -12.48
N LEU A 8 1.42 16.08 -13.48
CA LEU A 8 0.83 14.80 -13.92
C LEU A 8 0.91 13.75 -12.81
N ALA A 9 2.03 13.64 -12.10
CA ALA A 9 2.20 12.74 -10.96
C ALA A 9 1.21 13.08 -9.83
N PHE A 10 1.07 14.36 -9.49
CA PHE A 10 0.07 14.83 -8.53
C PHE A 10 -1.37 14.52 -8.98
N ALA A 11 -1.68 14.72 -10.26
CA ALA A 11 -2.99 14.42 -10.82
C ALA A 11 -3.32 12.92 -10.75
N ILE A 12 -2.37 12.06 -11.12
CA ILE A 12 -2.51 10.59 -11.01
C ILE A 12 -2.71 10.18 -9.55
N ALA A 13 -1.86 10.65 -8.63
CA ALA A 13 -1.97 10.33 -7.21
C ALA A 13 -3.32 10.77 -6.60
N SER A 14 -3.80 11.95 -6.95
CA SER A 14 -5.07 12.49 -6.45
C SER A 14 -6.30 11.82 -7.08
N SER A 15 -6.14 11.29 -8.31
CA SER A 15 -7.25 10.68 -9.06
C SER A 15 -7.87 9.47 -8.35
N TYR A 16 -7.09 8.74 -7.54
CA TYR A 16 -7.57 7.57 -6.79
C TYR A 16 -8.62 7.97 -5.74
N VAL A 17 -8.28 8.93 -4.87
CA VAL A 17 -9.21 9.48 -3.87
C VAL A 17 -10.39 10.14 -4.57
N PHE A 18 -10.14 10.87 -5.66
CA PHE A 18 -11.20 11.47 -6.45
C PHE A 18 -12.17 10.43 -7.01
N ALA A 19 -11.70 9.30 -7.56
CA ALA A 19 -12.56 8.26 -8.12
C ALA A 19 -13.53 7.65 -7.09
N ILE A 20 -13.10 7.57 -5.83
CA ILE A 20 -13.88 7.05 -4.70
C ILE A 20 -15.03 7.99 -4.31
N TYR A 21 -14.78 9.31 -4.26
CA TYR A 21 -15.76 10.28 -3.73
C TYR A 21 -16.52 11.07 -4.80
N PHE A 22 -15.93 11.24 -5.99
CA PHE A 22 -16.51 12.07 -7.02
C PHE A 22 -17.82 11.48 -7.51
N ARG A 23 -18.87 12.33 -7.47
CA ARG A 23 -20.26 12.00 -7.84
C ARG A 23 -20.77 10.71 -7.18
N GLN A 24 -20.33 10.40 -5.97
CA GLN A 24 -20.95 9.30 -5.21
C GLN A 24 -22.47 9.59 -5.04
N PRO A 25 -23.34 8.64 -5.41
CA PRO A 25 -24.80 8.76 -5.25
C PRO A 25 -25.20 9.12 -3.81
N SER A 26 -26.26 9.93 -3.65
CA SER A 26 -26.70 10.44 -2.34
C SER A 26 -27.15 9.34 -1.39
N ASP A 27 -27.77 8.28 -1.92
CA ASP A 27 -28.16 7.06 -1.22
C ASP A 27 -26.97 6.26 -0.67
N LEU A 28 -25.79 6.43 -1.28
CA LEU A 28 -24.54 5.78 -0.83
C LEU A 28 -23.70 6.67 0.09
N LYS A 29 -23.91 7.99 0.09
CA LYS A 29 -23.15 8.95 0.91
C LYS A 29 -23.48 8.85 2.40
N SER A 30 -24.71 8.48 2.74
CA SER A 30 -25.16 8.31 4.12
C SER A 30 -24.79 6.95 4.72
N LYS A 31 -24.38 5.99 3.88
CA LYS A 31 -24.06 4.62 4.30
C LYS A 31 -22.64 4.51 4.84
N ASP A 32 -22.42 3.53 5.71
CA ASP A 32 -21.08 3.22 6.21
C ASP A 32 -20.16 2.75 5.08
N ARG A 33 -18.85 3.00 5.23
CA ARG A 33 -17.82 2.55 4.27
C ARG A 33 -17.81 1.04 4.05
N ASN A 34 -18.30 0.26 5.02
CA ASN A 34 -18.40 -1.18 4.96
C ASN A 34 -19.75 -1.65 4.40
N ASP A 35 -20.66 -0.76 4.02
CA ASP A 35 -21.84 -1.20 3.28
C ASP A 35 -21.42 -1.83 1.94
N ILE A 36 -21.98 -3.00 1.62
CA ILE A 36 -21.64 -3.79 0.43
C ILE A 36 -21.86 -2.97 -0.86
N SER A 37 -22.90 -2.14 -0.91
CA SER A 37 -23.19 -1.28 -2.07
C SER A 37 -22.13 -0.19 -2.25
N VAL A 38 -21.64 0.38 -1.14
CA VAL A 38 -20.54 1.35 -1.15
C VAL A 38 -19.25 0.69 -1.62
N ILE A 39 -18.95 -0.53 -1.15
CA ILE A 39 -17.76 -1.26 -1.58
C ILE A 39 -17.81 -1.55 -3.08
N ARG A 40 -18.89 -2.16 -3.58
CA ARG A 40 -19.04 -2.49 -5.01
C ARG A 40 -18.90 -1.25 -5.90
N TYR A 41 -19.53 -0.14 -5.50
CA TYR A 41 -19.41 1.14 -6.21
C TYR A 41 -17.95 1.60 -6.30
N ARG A 42 -17.23 1.59 -5.17
CA ARG A 42 -15.82 2.02 -5.13
C ARG A 42 -14.92 1.10 -5.94
N LEU A 43 -15.09 -0.22 -5.83
CA LEU A 43 -14.34 -1.21 -6.62
C LEU A 43 -14.50 -0.96 -8.13
N GLN A 44 -15.72 -0.74 -8.60
CA GLN A 44 -15.99 -0.45 -10.02
C GLN A 44 -15.30 0.84 -10.47
N ARG A 45 -15.44 1.92 -9.70
CA ARG A 45 -14.87 3.24 -10.03
C ARG A 45 -13.34 3.21 -10.09
N VAL A 46 -12.71 2.58 -9.10
CA VAL A 46 -11.25 2.44 -9.05
C VAL A 46 -10.74 1.52 -10.15
N THR A 47 -11.47 0.45 -10.50
CA THR A 47 -11.12 -0.42 -11.63
C THR A 47 -11.11 0.34 -12.94
N LEU A 48 -12.18 1.12 -13.22
CA LEU A 48 -12.27 1.95 -14.43
C LEU A 48 -11.13 2.98 -14.50
N LEU A 49 -10.81 3.62 -13.37
CA LEU A 49 -9.67 4.53 -13.27
C LEU A 49 -8.36 3.82 -13.64
N CYS A 50 -8.08 2.66 -13.01
CA CYS A 50 -6.83 1.92 -13.22
C CYS A 50 -6.68 1.48 -14.68
N VAL A 51 -7.73 0.92 -15.29
CA VAL A 51 -7.73 0.51 -16.70
C VAL A 51 -7.45 1.71 -17.60
N GLY A 52 -8.13 2.83 -17.37
CA GLY A 52 -7.92 4.06 -18.15
C GLY A 52 -6.49 4.60 -18.03
N LEU A 53 -5.94 4.64 -16.83
CA LEU A 53 -4.60 5.19 -16.59
C LEU A 53 -3.48 4.28 -17.09
N VAL A 54 -3.62 2.95 -17.02
CA VAL A 54 -2.64 2.00 -17.57
C VAL A 54 -2.52 2.13 -19.09
N ILE A 55 -3.58 2.56 -19.78
CA ILE A 55 -3.52 2.84 -21.22
C ILE A 55 -2.98 4.25 -21.47
N LEU A 56 -3.51 5.25 -20.76
CA LEU A 56 -3.21 6.66 -21.04
C LEU A 56 -1.79 7.07 -20.62
N VAL A 57 -1.35 6.75 -19.41
CA VAL A 57 -0.09 7.26 -18.85
C VAL A 57 1.13 6.79 -19.66
N PRO A 58 1.25 5.53 -20.07
CA PRO A 58 2.36 5.09 -20.94
C PRO A 58 2.43 5.79 -22.30
N LEU A 59 1.33 6.38 -22.80
CA LEU A 59 1.32 7.17 -24.03
C LEU A 59 1.81 8.62 -23.81
N LEU A 60 1.72 9.12 -22.57
CA LEU A 60 2.10 10.49 -22.21
C LEU A 60 3.56 10.62 -21.74
N VAL A 61 4.22 9.50 -21.42
CA VAL A 61 5.59 9.46 -20.86
C VAL A 61 6.62 9.18 -21.97
N PRO A 62 7.78 9.88 -21.99
CA PRO A 62 8.76 9.79 -23.07
C PRO A 62 9.48 8.43 -23.07
N ARG A 63 9.03 7.52 -23.94
CA ARG A 63 9.62 6.20 -24.30
C ARG A 63 8.65 5.47 -25.24
N THR A 64 9.01 4.28 -25.71
CA THR A 64 8.03 3.44 -26.40
C THR A 64 6.97 2.96 -25.39
N PHE A 65 5.73 2.77 -25.86
CA PHE A 65 4.65 2.23 -25.03
C PHE A 65 5.05 0.91 -24.37
N LYS A 66 5.75 0.04 -25.12
CA LYS A 66 6.25 -1.25 -24.63
C LYS A 66 7.19 -1.08 -23.44
N ASP A 67 8.15 -0.16 -23.51
CA ASP A 67 9.11 0.05 -22.42
C ASP A 67 8.43 0.66 -21.19
N ASN A 68 7.43 1.52 -21.39
CA ASN A 68 6.64 2.08 -20.29
C ASN A 68 5.79 1.02 -19.58
N ILE A 69 5.15 0.12 -20.33
CA ILE A 69 4.44 -1.04 -19.76
C ILE A 69 5.39 -1.98 -19.03
N ARG A 70 6.58 -2.22 -19.57
CA ARG A 70 7.61 -3.04 -18.90
C ARG A 70 8.06 -2.45 -17.58
N GLN A 71 8.25 -1.13 -17.53
CA GLN A 71 8.57 -0.44 -16.30
C GLN A 71 7.42 -0.53 -15.29
N ILE A 72 6.14 -0.46 -15.69
CA ILE A 72 5.02 -0.62 -14.74
C ILE A 72 5.11 -1.95 -13.99
N GLY A 73 5.57 -3.03 -14.64
CA GLY A 73 5.91 -4.26 -13.94
C GLY A 73 4.74 -5.16 -13.55
N ILE A 74 3.55 -4.96 -14.13
CA ILE A 74 2.37 -5.78 -13.85
C ILE A 74 2.50 -7.21 -14.39
N ILE A 75 3.09 -7.36 -15.58
CA ILE A 75 3.13 -8.65 -16.28
C ILE A 75 4.46 -9.32 -15.96
N PRO A 76 4.48 -10.44 -15.19
CA PRO A 76 5.70 -11.21 -14.94
C PRO A 76 6.34 -11.62 -16.28
N SER A 77 7.67 -11.69 -16.34
CA SER A 77 8.51 -11.85 -17.55
C SER A 77 8.62 -10.64 -18.47
N LEU A 78 7.68 -9.69 -18.40
CA LEU A 78 7.75 -8.41 -19.09
C LEU A 78 8.18 -7.27 -18.15
N THR A 79 8.67 -7.57 -16.95
CA THR A 79 9.33 -6.59 -16.08
C THR A 79 10.66 -6.15 -16.70
N LYS A 80 11.38 -5.24 -16.03
CA LYS A 80 12.70 -4.81 -16.49
C LYS A 80 13.74 -5.95 -16.41
N SER A 81 13.53 -6.95 -15.55
CA SER A 81 14.40 -8.12 -15.43
C SER A 81 14.43 -8.96 -16.72
N GLY A 82 13.32 -8.97 -17.48
CA GLY A 82 13.14 -9.79 -18.67
C GLY A 82 13.14 -11.30 -18.41
N SER A 83 13.05 -11.74 -17.16
CA SER A 83 13.18 -13.13 -16.73
C SER A 83 12.17 -13.48 -15.67
N ILE A 84 11.33 -14.49 -15.95
CA ILE A 84 10.32 -14.96 -14.99
C ILE A 84 10.95 -15.57 -13.73
N SER A 85 12.11 -16.21 -13.87
CA SER A 85 12.83 -16.78 -12.72
C SER A 85 13.31 -15.68 -11.77
N THR A 86 13.84 -14.58 -12.33
CA THR A 86 14.27 -13.42 -11.53
C THR A 86 13.07 -12.76 -10.86
N ASP A 87 11.96 -12.58 -11.58
CA ASP A 87 10.72 -12.04 -11.00
C ASP A 87 10.21 -12.87 -9.83
N PHE A 88 10.27 -14.21 -9.95
CA PHE A 88 9.87 -15.12 -8.88
C PHE A 88 10.81 -15.03 -7.67
N ILE A 89 12.13 -14.99 -7.89
CA ILE A 89 13.11 -14.80 -6.81
C ILE A 89 12.87 -13.47 -6.08
N ASN A 90 12.60 -12.40 -6.82
CA ASN A 90 12.29 -11.08 -6.25
C ASN A 90 11.01 -11.10 -5.40
N ILE A 91 9.99 -11.85 -5.82
CA ILE A 91 8.77 -12.04 -5.04
C ILE A 91 9.09 -12.78 -3.74
N VAL A 92 9.84 -13.89 -3.80
CA VAL A 92 10.24 -14.66 -2.61
C VAL A 92 11.07 -13.79 -1.66
N TYR A 93 12.03 -13.02 -2.18
CA TYR A 93 12.82 -12.07 -1.40
C TYR A 93 11.92 -11.06 -0.68
N SER A 94 10.97 -10.44 -1.39
CA SER A 94 10.05 -9.45 -0.81
C SER A 94 9.15 -10.04 0.26
N LEU A 95 8.69 -11.28 0.08
CA LEU A 95 7.91 -12.02 1.06
C LEU A 95 8.74 -12.35 2.30
N CYS A 96 9.96 -12.84 2.14
CA CYS A 96 10.88 -13.07 3.26
C CYS A 96 11.15 -11.77 4.03
N PHE A 97 11.44 -10.69 3.30
CA PHE A 97 11.70 -9.37 3.86
C PHE A 97 10.55 -8.89 4.76
N ILE A 98 9.31 -8.92 4.26
CA ILE A 98 8.16 -8.42 5.04
C ILE A 98 7.84 -9.31 6.23
N ASN A 99 8.03 -10.63 6.11
CA ASN A 99 7.83 -11.56 7.22
C ASN A 99 8.89 -11.36 8.33
N ILE A 100 10.14 -11.03 7.98
CA ILE A 100 11.18 -10.70 8.96
C ILE A 100 10.87 -9.38 9.66
N LEU A 101 10.45 -8.35 8.91
CA LEU A 101 10.06 -7.06 9.48
C LEU A 101 8.88 -7.21 10.46
N PHE A 102 7.90 -8.07 10.14
CA PHE A 102 6.72 -8.32 10.97
C PHE A 102 6.83 -9.58 11.84
N ALA A 103 8.03 -10.07 12.11
CA ALA A 103 8.23 -11.28 12.92
C ALA A 103 7.61 -11.16 14.31
N SER A 104 7.57 -9.96 14.90
CA SER A 104 6.90 -9.69 16.18
C SER A 104 5.38 -9.86 16.10
N SER A 105 4.73 -9.36 15.04
CA SER A 105 3.30 -9.54 14.81
C SER A 105 2.95 -11.00 14.55
N ILE A 106 3.79 -11.72 13.81
CA ILE A 106 3.65 -13.17 13.62
C ILE A 106 3.72 -13.89 14.98
N PHE A 107 4.72 -13.57 15.80
CA PHE A 107 4.86 -14.12 17.15
C PHE A 107 3.65 -13.81 18.04
N GLN A 108 3.14 -12.58 17.98
CA GLN A 108 1.94 -12.17 18.71
C GLN A 108 0.73 -13.03 18.35
N ILE A 109 0.48 -13.26 17.05
CA ILE A 109 -0.63 -14.11 16.59
C ILE A 109 -0.52 -15.53 17.18
N PHE A 110 0.70 -16.08 17.28
CA PHE A 110 0.91 -17.40 17.90
C PHE A 110 0.67 -17.41 19.41
N VAL A 111 1.05 -16.34 20.11
CA VAL A 111 0.91 -16.22 21.57
C VAL A 111 -0.52 -15.95 22.01
N GLU A 112 -1.21 -15.02 21.35
CA GLU A 112 -2.56 -14.56 21.70
C GLU A 112 -3.66 -15.49 21.13
N GLY A 113 -3.27 -16.47 20.31
CA GLY A 113 -4.14 -17.54 19.83
C GLY A 113 -4.52 -17.37 18.36
N TYR A 114 -3.83 -18.13 17.51
CA TYR A 114 -4.01 -18.19 16.05
C TYR A 114 -5.46 -18.39 15.59
N GLN A 115 -6.25 -19.15 16.37
CA GLN A 115 -7.65 -19.43 16.04
C GLN A 115 -8.51 -18.16 16.00
N SER A 116 -8.31 -17.17 16.87
CA SER A 116 -9.16 -15.97 16.91
C SER A 116 -8.94 -15.09 15.66
N THR A 117 -7.68 -14.86 15.28
CA THR A 117 -7.31 -14.06 14.10
C THR A 117 -7.79 -14.72 12.81
N ILE A 118 -7.57 -16.02 12.66
CA ILE A 118 -7.94 -16.76 11.44
C ILE A 118 -9.46 -16.96 11.36
N GLN A 119 -10.13 -17.25 12.47
CA GLN A 119 -11.57 -17.37 12.50
C GLN A 119 -12.25 -16.02 12.19
N ASN A 120 -11.66 -14.89 12.61
CA ASN A 120 -12.12 -13.57 12.18
C ASN A 120 -12.00 -13.39 10.66
N VAL A 121 -10.92 -13.84 10.02
CA VAL A 121 -10.79 -13.80 8.56
C VAL A 121 -11.89 -14.64 7.88
N PHE A 122 -12.15 -15.86 8.35
CA PHE A 122 -13.14 -16.76 7.74
C PHE A 122 -14.60 -16.35 8.02
N THR A 123 -14.87 -15.68 9.13
CA THR A 123 -16.22 -15.20 9.49
C THR A 123 -16.54 -13.85 8.88
N THR A 124 -15.52 -13.06 8.55
CA THR A 124 -15.68 -11.77 7.87
C THR A 124 -16.14 -12.00 6.42
N PRO A 125 -17.18 -11.29 5.95
CA PRO A 125 -17.63 -11.41 4.56
C PRO A 125 -16.49 -11.27 3.56
N MET A 126 -16.40 -12.22 2.63
CA MET A 126 -15.30 -12.36 1.67
C MET A 126 -14.96 -11.07 0.92
N ILE A 127 -15.97 -10.22 0.66
CA ILE A 127 -15.78 -8.93 -0.03
C ILE A 127 -14.89 -7.96 0.76
N TYR A 128 -14.89 -8.00 2.10
CA TYR A 128 -14.01 -7.17 2.92
C TYR A 128 -12.57 -7.64 2.81
N ASN A 129 -12.33 -8.95 2.97
CA ASN A 129 -11.00 -9.53 2.83
C ASN A 129 -10.44 -9.31 1.41
N PHE A 130 -11.27 -9.49 0.38
CA PHE A 130 -10.90 -9.18 -1.00
C PHE A 130 -10.52 -7.71 -1.17
N ARG A 131 -11.32 -6.79 -0.63
CA ARG A 131 -11.03 -5.35 -0.68
C ARG A 131 -9.70 -5.03 -0.01
N ASP A 132 -9.49 -5.51 1.20
CA ASP A 132 -8.39 -5.08 2.07
C ASP A 132 -7.06 -5.79 1.76
N TYR A 133 -7.09 -7.06 1.35
CA TYR A 133 -5.88 -7.87 1.14
C TYR A 133 -5.52 -8.09 -0.33
N ILE A 134 -6.40 -7.77 -1.27
CA ILE A 134 -6.15 -8.02 -2.71
C ILE A 134 -6.35 -6.74 -3.51
N PHE A 135 -7.57 -6.21 -3.51
CA PHE A 135 -7.94 -5.12 -4.41
C PHE A 135 -7.20 -3.82 -4.07
N ALA A 136 -7.28 -3.36 -2.81
CA ALA A 136 -6.63 -2.13 -2.40
C ALA A 136 -5.11 -2.19 -2.63
N PRO A 137 -4.37 -3.23 -2.17
CA PRO A 137 -2.96 -3.41 -2.52
C PRO A 137 -2.68 -3.31 -4.02
N ILE A 138 -3.36 -4.09 -4.86
CA ILE A 138 -3.11 -4.09 -6.32
C ILE A 138 -3.31 -2.69 -6.91
N THR A 139 -4.44 -2.05 -6.61
CA THR A 139 -4.78 -0.76 -7.25
C THR A 139 -3.96 0.39 -6.71
N GLU A 140 -3.62 0.40 -5.42
CA GLU A 140 -2.81 1.44 -4.82
C GLU A 140 -1.33 1.30 -5.24
N GLU A 141 -0.79 0.09 -5.25
CA GLU A 141 0.56 -0.15 -5.79
C GLU A 141 0.65 0.25 -7.26
N LEU A 142 -0.34 -0.11 -8.08
CA LEU A 142 -0.39 0.32 -9.48
C LEU A 142 -0.36 1.83 -9.64
N ILE A 143 -1.16 2.57 -8.87
CA ILE A 143 -1.22 4.03 -8.98
C ILE A 143 0.10 4.67 -8.55
N TYR A 144 0.58 4.45 -7.32
CA TYR A 144 1.74 5.21 -6.83
C TYR A 144 3.10 4.59 -7.20
N ARG A 145 3.19 3.28 -7.43
CA ARG A 145 4.46 2.61 -7.79
C ARG A 145 4.52 2.37 -9.30
N GLY A 146 3.46 1.84 -9.90
CA GLY A 146 3.39 1.64 -11.35
C GLY A 146 3.38 2.97 -12.13
N LEU A 147 2.42 3.85 -11.85
CA LEU A 147 2.12 5.00 -12.72
C LEU A 147 2.80 6.30 -12.29
N VAL A 148 2.76 6.66 -11.00
CA VAL A 148 3.43 7.86 -10.50
C VAL A 148 4.95 7.77 -10.70
N LEU A 149 5.58 6.64 -10.33
CA LEU A 149 7.02 6.46 -10.58
C LEU A 149 7.36 6.35 -12.06
N LEU A 150 6.48 5.81 -12.91
CA LEU A 150 6.68 5.82 -14.37
C LEU A 150 6.85 7.26 -14.89
N VAL A 151 6.00 8.17 -14.42
CA VAL A 151 6.01 9.57 -14.82
C VAL A 151 7.29 10.28 -14.35
N VAL A 152 7.70 10.06 -13.09
CA VAL A 152 8.75 10.87 -12.48
C VAL A 152 10.16 10.29 -12.62
N SER A 153 10.33 8.97 -12.76
CA SER A 153 11.64 8.35 -12.62
C SER A 153 12.65 8.77 -13.68
N LYS A 154 12.19 9.02 -14.91
CA LYS A 154 13.04 9.54 -15.99
C LYS A 154 12.91 11.05 -16.15
N SER A 155 11.71 11.60 -16.01
CA SER A 155 11.44 13.00 -16.33
C SER A 155 11.81 13.97 -15.20
N CYS A 156 11.69 13.54 -13.95
CA CYS A 156 11.88 14.36 -12.75
C CYS A 156 12.42 13.51 -11.57
N PRO A 157 13.61 12.88 -11.68
CA PRO A 157 14.09 11.92 -10.68
C PRO A 157 14.18 12.50 -9.26
N ASN A 158 14.49 13.80 -9.14
CA ASN A 158 14.49 14.52 -7.86
C ASN A 158 13.13 14.50 -7.14
N PHE A 159 12.03 14.25 -7.87
CA PHE A 159 10.69 14.16 -7.32
C PHE A 159 10.38 12.81 -6.68
N ILE A 160 11.14 11.74 -6.99
CA ILE A 160 10.93 10.39 -6.43
C ILE A 160 10.85 10.43 -4.90
N LYS A 161 11.73 11.20 -4.25
CA LYS A 161 11.76 11.33 -2.78
C LYS A 161 10.48 11.89 -2.16
N TYR A 162 9.64 12.56 -2.96
CA TYR A 162 8.36 13.11 -2.50
C TYR A 162 7.17 12.18 -2.76
N THR A 163 7.31 11.18 -3.63
CA THR A 163 6.22 10.25 -3.98
C THR A 163 5.67 9.45 -2.80
N PRO A 164 6.46 9.05 -1.77
CA PRO A 164 5.90 8.43 -0.56
C PRO A 164 4.89 9.32 0.16
N TYR A 165 5.11 10.65 0.18
CA TYR A 165 4.17 11.57 0.80
C TYR A 165 2.88 11.73 0.00
N LEU A 166 2.89 11.51 -1.32
CA LEU A 166 1.66 11.48 -2.11
C LEU A 166 0.76 10.31 -1.68
N PHE A 167 1.36 9.15 -1.41
CA PHE A 167 0.64 8.01 -0.85
C PHE A 167 0.13 8.31 0.57
N GLY A 168 0.95 8.95 1.41
CA GLY A 168 0.52 9.37 2.74
C GLY A 168 -0.64 10.36 2.75
N ILE A 169 -0.57 11.41 1.92
CA ILE A 169 -1.60 12.45 1.81
C ILE A 169 -2.93 11.85 1.35
N ALA A 170 -2.91 10.83 0.49
CA ALA A 170 -4.12 10.17 0.03
C ALA A 170 -4.97 9.61 1.18
N HIS A 171 -4.35 9.26 2.30
CA HIS A 171 -5.03 8.73 3.48
C HIS A 171 -5.70 9.81 4.36
N PHE A 172 -5.48 11.10 4.08
CA PHE A 172 -6.15 12.20 4.81
C PHE A 172 -7.66 12.14 4.63
N HIS A 173 -8.15 11.48 3.58
CA HIS A 173 -9.58 11.29 3.40
C HIS A 173 -10.23 10.49 4.55
N HIS A 174 -9.47 9.71 5.34
CA HIS A 174 -9.98 9.07 6.56
C HIS A 174 -10.30 10.08 7.66
N ALA A 175 -9.57 11.19 7.75
CA ALA A 175 -9.88 12.29 8.66
C ALA A 175 -11.29 12.84 8.40
N LEU A 176 -11.64 13.02 7.12
CA LEU A 176 -12.97 13.46 6.69
C LEU A 176 -14.05 12.43 7.07
N GLN A 177 -13.75 11.14 7.01
CA GLN A 177 -14.69 10.10 7.45
C GLN A 177 -14.93 10.17 8.96
N LEU A 178 -13.87 10.29 9.77
CA LEU A 178 -13.98 10.41 11.23
C LEU A 178 -14.75 11.67 11.64
N TYR A 179 -14.44 12.80 10.98
CA TYR A 179 -15.14 14.06 11.21
C TYR A 179 -16.65 13.95 10.90
N ARG A 180 -17.02 13.31 9.78
CA ARG A 180 -18.43 13.12 9.40
C ARG A 180 -19.20 12.19 10.34
N LYS A 181 -18.53 11.19 10.91
CA LYS A 181 -19.16 10.27 11.88
C LYS A 181 -19.47 10.93 13.22
N GLN A 182 -18.85 12.08 13.52
CA GLN A 182 -19.00 12.80 14.80
C GLN A 182 -18.69 11.94 16.04
N THR A 183 -17.97 10.83 15.87
CA THR A 183 -17.66 9.88 16.96
C THR A 183 -16.37 10.21 17.71
N SER A 184 -15.62 11.23 17.26
CA SER A 184 -14.28 11.53 17.79
C SER A 184 -14.07 13.04 17.85
N ASN A 185 -13.39 13.50 18.90
CA ASN A 185 -13.01 14.92 19.02
C ASN A 185 -11.91 15.29 18.00
N LEU A 186 -11.75 16.59 17.74
CA LEU A 186 -10.80 17.09 16.74
C LEU A 186 -9.34 16.69 17.04
N SER A 187 -8.95 16.63 18.32
CA SER A 187 -7.60 16.21 18.71
C SER A 187 -7.33 14.74 18.38
N CYS A 188 -8.28 13.84 18.64
CA CYS A 188 -8.17 12.43 18.26
C CYS A 188 -8.09 12.27 16.73
N ILE A 189 -8.91 13.01 15.98
CA ILE A 189 -8.86 13.00 14.51
C ILE A 189 -7.49 13.47 14.02
N ALA A 190 -6.94 14.55 14.58
CA ALA A 190 -5.64 15.08 14.20
C ALA A 190 -4.50 14.07 14.47
N VAL A 191 -4.47 13.46 15.67
CA VAL A 191 -3.46 12.46 16.05
C VAL A 191 -3.56 11.22 15.16
N SER A 192 -4.78 10.69 14.94
CA SER A 192 -5.00 9.55 14.07
C SER A 192 -4.57 9.82 12.63
N THR A 193 -4.87 11.03 12.11
CA THR A 193 -4.50 11.44 10.75
C THR A 193 -2.98 11.58 10.62
N LEU A 194 -2.31 12.19 11.60
CA LEU A 194 -0.86 12.36 11.59
C LEU A 194 -0.15 11.00 11.68
N PHE A 195 -0.65 10.10 12.53
CA PHE A 195 -0.13 8.74 12.62
C PHE A 195 -0.29 8.01 11.29
N GLN A 196 -1.50 8.02 10.71
CA GLN A 196 -1.77 7.38 9.43
C GLN A 196 -0.88 7.94 8.32
N PHE A 197 -0.74 9.27 8.23
CA PHE A 197 0.13 9.93 7.27
C PHE A 197 1.58 9.47 7.40
N THR A 198 2.11 9.47 8.62
CA THR A 198 3.51 9.13 8.90
C THR A 198 3.75 7.67 8.56
N TYR A 199 2.89 6.78 9.05
CA TYR A 199 2.99 5.33 8.82
C TYR A 199 2.92 4.99 7.33
N THR A 200 1.92 5.52 6.63
CA THR A 200 1.75 5.25 5.19
C THR A 200 2.85 5.92 4.35
N SER A 201 3.39 7.07 4.75
CA SER A 201 4.55 7.66 4.07
C SER A 201 5.82 6.80 4.24
N ILE A 202 6.06 6.25 5.44
CA ILE A 202 7.18 5.31 5.67
C ILE A 202 6.98 4.05 4.83
N PHE A 203 5.77 3.49 4.82
CA PHE A 203 5.44 2.36 3.96
C PHE A 203 5.65 2.68 2.47
N GLY A 204 5.22 3.86 2.00
CA GLY A 204 5.42 4.29 0.63
C GLY A 204 6.90 4.39 0.25
N TYR A 205 7.76 4.80 1.19
CA TYR A 205 9.21 4.80 0.99
C TYR A 205 9.75 3.37 0.85
N LEU A 206 9.34 2.46 1.75
CA LEU A 206 9.71 1.05 1.69
C LEU A 206 9.24 0.40 0.39
N ALA A 207 7.99 0.63 -0.02
CA ALA A 207 7.41 0.10 -1.25
C ALA A 207 8.14 0.61 -2.50
N ASN A 208 8.53 1.89 -2.52
CA ASN A 208 9.39 2.43 -3.58
C ASN A 208 10.75 1.72 -3.62
N TRP A 209 11.40 1.56 -2.46
CA TRP A 209 12.69 0.88 -2.38
C TRP A 209 12.59 -0.57 -2.87
N ILE A 210 11.62 -1.35 -2.40
CA ILE A 210 11.39 -2.73 -2.88
C ILE A 210 11.15 -2.74 -4.40
N TYR A 211 10.31 -1.85 -4.91
CA TYR A 211 10.00 -1.79 -6.34
C TYR A 211 11.24 -1.51 -7.20
N PHE A 212 12.13 -0.61 -6.76
CA PHE A 212 13.38 -0.34 -7.48
C PHE A 212 14.40 -1.48 -7.33
N THR A 213 14.57 -2.04 -6.13
CA THR A 213 15.51 -3.13 -5.85
C THR A 213 15.12 -4.43 -6.56
N THR A 214 13.84 -4.62 -6.86
CA THR A 214 13.30 -5.82 -7.52
C THR A 214 13.08 -5.65 -9.03
N ASP A 215 13.84 -4.78 -9.68
CA ASP A 215 13.79 -4.53 -11.13
C ASP A 215 12.39 -4.16 -11.64
N PHE A 216 11.70 -3.30 -10.89
CA PHE A 216 10.36 -2.82 -11.22
C PHE A 216 9.32 -3.95 -11.30
N ASN A 217 9.46 -5.01 -10.50
CA ASN A 217 8.41 -6.02 -10.37
C ASN A 217 7.31 -5.51 -9.43
N LEU A 218 6.12 -5.21 -9.96
CA LEU A 218 5.03 -4.62 -9.18
C LEU A 218 4.41 -5.62 -8.19
N TRP A 219 4.53 -6.92 -8.44
CA TRP A 219 4.01 -7.94 -7.51
C TRP A 219 4.75 -7.93 -6.17
N CYS A 220 6.02 -7.53 -6.16
CA CYS A 220 6.82 -7.42 -4.94
C CYS A 220 6.18 -6.45 -3.92
N PRO A 221 5.99 -5.14 -4.22
CA PRO A 221 5.34 -4.24 -3.28
C PRO A 221 3.83 -4.55 -3.09
N ILE A 222 3.13 -5.14 -4.08
CA ILE A 222 1.72 -5.57 -3.91
C ILE A 222 1.59 -6.60 -2.80
N LEU A 223 2.44 -7.62 -2.82
CA LEU A 223 2.40 -8.67 -1.81
C LEU A 223 2.87 -8.13 -0.46
N VAL A 224 3.92 -7.31 -0.44
CA VAL A 224 4.36 -6.62 0.79
C VAL A 224 3.23 -5.79 1.42
N HIS A 225 2.48 -5.04 0.62
CA HIS A 225 1.31 -4.29 1.07
C HIS A 225 0.21 -5.23 1.60
N SER A 226 -0.11 -6.29 0.86
CA SER A 226 -1.13 -7.27 1.25
C SER A 226 -0.83 -7.90 2.61
N PHE A 227 0.43 -8.28 2.85
CA PHE A 227 0.90 -8.83 4.12
C PHE A 227 0.95 -7.78 5.23
N CYS A 228 1.34 -6.54 4.93
CA CYS A 228 1.27 -5.42 5.86
C CYS A 228 -0.18 -5.17 6.34
N ASN A 229 -1.15 -5.21 5.43
CA ASN A 229 -2.58 -5.10 5.77
C ASN A 229 -3.05 -6.29 6.62
N PHE A 230 -2.52 -7.49 6.35
CA PHE A 230 -2.85 -8.69 7.13
C PHE A 230 -2.31 -8.63 8.57
N TYR A 231 -1.03 -8.29 8.74
CA TYR A 231 -0.41 -8.19 10.06
C TYR A 231 -0.92 -6.99 10.86
N GLY A 232 -1.29 -5.91 10.17
CA GLY A 232 -1.65 -4.64 10.80
C GLY A 232 -0.44 -3.97 11.46
N PHE A 233 -0.68 -2.84 12.12
CA PHE A 233 0.38 -2.16 12.87
C PHE A 233 0.76 -3.00 14.11
N PRO A 234 2.05 -3.26 14.38
CA PRO A 234 2.48 -3.99 15.58
C PRO A 234 1.99 -3.27 16.84
N THR A 235 1.32 -3.99 17.75
CA THR A 235 0.82 -3.38 18.97
C THR A 235 1.98 -2.93 19.86
N LEU A 236 1.80 -1.86 20.63
CA LEU A 236 2.84 -1.39 21.55
C LEU A 236 3.04 -2.36 22.74
N THR A 237 2.05 -3.21 22.98
CA THR A 237 1.99 -4.17 24.09
C THR A 237 1.47 -5.52 23.61
N ILE A 238 1.95 -6.60 24.21
CA ILE A 238 1.46 -7.97 23.99
C ILE A 238 0.66 -8.43 25.22
N ASP A 239 -0.48 -9.10 25.00
CA ASP A 239 -1.33 -9.60 26.07
C ASP A 239 -0.77 -10.92 26.63
N SER A 240 0.23 -10.81 27.50
CA SER A 240 0.81 -11.95 28.19
C SER A 240 1.34 -11.58 29.57
N LYS A 241 1.15 -12.47 30.55
CA LYS A 241 1.72 -12.30 31.90
C LYS A 241 3.18 -12.76 32.00
N ARG A 242 3.73 -13.41 30.96
CA ARG A 242 5.07 -14.02 31.00
C ARG A 242 6.13 -13.03 30.53
N PRO A 243 7.12 -12.62 31.34
CA PRO A 243 8.12 -11.63 30.96
C PRO A 243 8.97 -12.06 29.76
N VAL A 244 9.20 -13.36 29.60
CA VAL A 244 9.92 -13.93 28.43
C VAL A 244 9.18 -13.61 27.12
N VAL A 245 7.85 -13.62 27.11
CA VAL A 245 7.05 -13.31 25.91
C VAL A 245 7.25 -11.85 25.50
N HIS A 246 7.24 -10.93 26.46
CA HIS A 246 7.54 -9.51 26.20
C HIS A 246 8.96 -9.34 25.66
N ALA A 247 9.95 -9.97 26.29
CA ALA A 247 11.33 -9.91 25.84
C ALA A 247 11.50 -10.40 24.39
N VAL A 248 10.92 -11.55 24.05
CA VAL A 248 10.96 -12.09 22.67
C VAL A 248 10.24 -11.15 21.70
N TYR A 249 9.05 -10.65 22.05
CA TYR A 249 8.30 -9.72 21.21
C TYR A 249 9.12 -8.46 20.86
N TYR A 250 9.68 -7.78 21.85
CA TYR A 250 10.45 -6.56 21.62
C TYR A 250 11.79 -6.83 20.92
N LEU A 251 12.44 -7.98 21.17
CA LEU A 251 13.62 -8.40 20.42
C LEU A 251 13.30 -8.62 18.93
N LEU A 252 12.14 -9.18 18.61
CA LEU A 252 11.69 -9.35 17.23
C LEU A 252 11.36 -8.00 16.55
N VAL A 253 10.76 -7.05 17.27
CA VAL A 253 10.54 -5.68 16.77
C VAL A 253 11.88 -5.02 16.41
N ILE A 254 12.83 -5.02 17.35
CA ILE A 254 14.16 -4.42 17.14
C ILE A 254 14.90 -5.14 16.01
N GLY A 255 14.85 -6.48 16.00
CA GLY A 255 15.48 -7.31 14.97
C GLY A 255 14.94 -7.04 13.56
N GLY A 256 13.61 -6.92 13.41
CA GLY A 256 12.97 -6.59 12.13
C GLY A 256 13.34 -5.19 11.61
N ILE A 257 13.38 -4.20 12.51
CA ILE A 257 13.82 -2.83 12.17
C ILE A 257 15.30 -2.82 11.79
N TRP A 258 16.14 -3.49 12.57
CA TRP A 258 17.58 -3.58 12.33
C TRP A 258 17.89 -4.27 10.99
N HIS A 259 17.24 -5.41 10.72
CA HIS A 259 17.31 -6.09 9.43
C HIS A 259 16.94 -5.16 8.27
N THR A 260 15.82 -4.45 8.40
CA THR A 260 15.35 -3.50 7.38
C THR A 260 16.37 -2.39 7.13
N TYR A 261 16.95 -1.84 8.19
CA TYR A 261 18.01 -0.82 8.07
C TYR A 261 19.23 -1.37 7.31
N LEU A 262 19.68 -2.59 7.64
CA LEU A 262 20.82 -3.21 6.96
C LEU A 262 20.56 -3.47 5.48
N GLU A 263 19.35 -3.93 5.12
CA GLU A 263 18.99 -4.18 3.72
C GLU A 263 18.90 -2.88 2.92
N ILE A 264 18.32 -1.81 3.49
CA ILE A 264 18.20 -0.51 2.81
C ILE A 264 19.57 0.20 2.67
N ALA A 265 20.50 -0.04 3.60
CA ALA A 265 21.82 0.59 3.60
C ALA A 265 22.87 -0.08 2.69
N ARG A 266 22.56 -1.26 2.12
CA ARG A 266 23.41 -1.95 1.14
C ARG A 266 23.29 -1.34 -0.25
#